data_AF-A0A7W6KD98-F1
#
_entry.id   AF-A0A7W6KD98-F1
#
_cell.length_a   1.000
_cell.length_b   1.000
_cell.length_c   1.000
_cell.angle_alpha   90.00
_cell.angle_beta   90.00
_cell.angle_gamma   90.00
#
_symmetry.space_group_name_H-M   'P 1'
#
loop_
_entity.id
_entity.type
_entity.pdbx_description
1 polymer ?
#
loop_
_entity_poly.entity_id
_entity_poly.type
_entity_poly.pdbx_seq_one_letter_code
_entity_poly.pdbx_strand_id
1 'polypeptide(L)'
;MDFFWKHFLLSGVAFIKLDLSKIADNDFIFNFLGILLGFSLTIFTFIVSLVEKIKEKGEMKFQNDNNKLKKLQSVIDDLYVEIKDDIYFTFLSLIIIALAYLLETSIGDLDLKYFVINKTGLFNSIRLSVFLLNLYAIYDLIIVSFQLSDTVGILKKAED
;
A
#
# COMPACT_ATOMS: atom_id res chain seq x y z
N MET A 1 18.15 -8.32 0.11
CA MET A 1 17.05 -7.72 0.88
C MET A 1 16.26 -8.76 1.69
N ASP A 2 16.17 -10.02 1.26
CA ASP A 2 15.37 -11.08 1.92
C ASP A 2 15.74 -11.45 3.37
N PHE A 3 16.98 -11.20 3.79
CA PHE A 3 17.46 -11.60 5.13
C PHE A 3 16.97 -10.64 6.24
N PHE A 4 16.88 -9.34 5.94
CA PHE A 4 16.50 -8.32 6.91
C PHE A 4 15.00 -8.40 7.25
N TRP A 5 14.16 -8.67 6.25
CA TRP A 5 12.71 -8.86 6.41
C TRP A 5 12.35 -10.07 7.27
N LYS A 6 13.04 -11.21 7.07
CA LYS A 6 12.80 -12.43 7.87
C LYS A 6 13.12 -12.23 9.35
N HIS A 7 14.17 -11.48 9.68
CA HIS A 7 14.56 -11.26 11.07
C HIS A 7 13.77 -10.13 11.73
N PHE A 8 13.42 -9.06 10.98
CA PHE A 8 12.59 -7.97 11.50
C PHE A 8 11.16 -8.43 11.85
N LEU A 9 10.55 -9.30 11.02
CA LEU A 9 9.24 -9.89 11.30
C LEU A 9 9.26 -10.83 12.52
N LEU A 10 10.36 -11.53 12.77
CA LEU A 10 10.52 -12.44 13.91
C LEU A 10 10.87 -11.71 15.22
N SER A 11 11.65 -10.62 15.18
CA SER A 11 12.12 -9.93 16.38
C SER A 11 11.19 -8.78 16.84
N GLY A 12 10.44 -8.15 15.93
CA GLY A 12 9.59 -7.00 16.25
C GLY A 12 8.33 -7.36 17.06
N VAL A 13 7.77 -8.55 16.84
CA VAL A 13 6.52 -9.00 17.49
C VAL A 13 6.74 -9.41 18.96
N ALA A 14 7.96 -9.75 19.36
CA ALA A 14 8.26 -10.28 20.69
C ALA A 14 8.42 -9.21 21.79
N PHE A 15 8.68 -7.94 21.46
CA PHE A 15 9.10 -6.92 22.42
C PHE A 15 8.05 -5.88 22.81
N ILE A 16 6.90 -5.85 22.16
CA ILE A 16 5.85 -4.89 22.48
C ILE A 16 4.67 -5.65 23.08
N LYS A 17 4.30 -5.35 24.34
CA LYS A 17 2.99 -5.72 24.92
C LYS A 17 1.87 -4.91 24.22
N LEU A 18 1.82 -4.98 22.90
CA LEU A 18 0.67 -4.54 22.13
C LEU A 18 -0.38 -5.63 22.31
N ASP A 19 -1.58 -5.21 22.72
CA ASP A 19 -2.74 -6.08 22.68
C ASP A 19 -3.15 -6.27 21.21
N LEU A 20 -2.44 -7.18 20.53
CA LEU A 20 -2.62 -7.50 19.11
C LEU A 20 -4.04 -8.04 18.82
N SER A 21 -4.78 -8.43 19.85
CA SER A 21 -6.17 -8.89 19.71
C SER A 21 -7.09 -7.79 19.17
N LYS A 22 -6.84 -6.52 19.51
CA LYS A 22 -7.63 -5.38 19.02
C LYS A 22 -7.36 -5.05 17.55
N ILE A 23 -6.12 -5.27 17.10
CA ILE A 23 -5.72 -5.06 15.70
C ILE A 23 -6.26 -6.20 14.82
N ALA A 24 -6.41 -7.40 15.39
CA ALA A 24 -7.02 -8.55 14.72
C ALA A 24 -8.56 -8.57 14.82
N ASP A 25 -9.20 -7.50 15.30
CA ASP A 25 -10.65 -7.40 15.29
C ASP A 25 -11.17 -7.11 13.87
N ASN A 26 -12.25 -7.77 13.48
CA ASN A 26 -12.79 -7.66 12.12
C ASN A 26 -13.26 -6.24 11.82
N ASP A 27 -14.02 -5.63 12.74
CA ASP A 27 -14.56 -4.29 12.56
C ASP A 27 -13.43 -3.27 12.43
N PHE A 28 -12.38 -3.41 13.24
CA PHE A 28 -11.19 -2.58 13.12
C PHE A 28 -10.52 -2.73 11.75
N ILE A 29 -10.24 -3.95 11.29
CA ILE A 29 -9.55 -4.17 10.01
C ILE A 29 -10.38 -3.70 8.83
N PHE A 30 -11.69 -3.97 8.81
CA PHE A 30 -12.56 -3.50 7.74
C PHE A 30 -12.60 -1.97 7.68
N ASN A 31 -12.73 -1.30 8.82
CA ASN A 31 -12.71 0.16 8.87
C ASN A 31 -11.35 0.72 8.44
N PHE A 32 -10.25 0.15 8.96
CA PHE A 32 -8.90 0.56 8.62
C PHE A 32 -8.62 0.43 7.11
N LEU A 33 -8.91 -0.73 6.53
CA LEU A 33 -8.70 -0.98 5.11
C LEU A 33 -9.66 -0.15 4.23
N GLY A 34 -10.89 0.10 4.68
CA GLY A 34 -11.84 0.96 3.99
C GLY A 34 -11.37 2.42 3.92
N ILE A 35 -10.91 2.97 5.05
CA ILE A 35 -10.29 4.30 5.11
C ILE A 35 -9.06 4.35 4.21
N LEU A 36 -8.22 3.31 4.28
CA LEU A 36 -7.02 3.22 3.46
C LEU A 36 -7.35 3.21 1.97
N LEU A 37 -8.32 2.42 1.54
CA LEU A 37 -8.73 2.38 0.14
C LEU A 37 -9.20 3.75 -0.35
N GLY A 38 -10.00 4.46 0.46
CA GLY A 38 -10.45 5.82 0.15
C GLY A 38 -9.28 6.80 0.03
N PHE A 39 -8.32 6.75 0.94
CA PHE A 39 -7.09 7.55 0.88
C PHE A 39 -6.27 7.24 -0.37
N SER A 40 -6.10 5.97 -0.70
CA SER A 40 -5.31 5.50 -1.84
C SER A 40 -5.93 5.94 -3.17
N LEU A 41 -7.27 5.89 -3.30
CA LEU A 41 -7.98 6.43 -4.46
C LEU A 41 -7.87 7.95 -4.59
N THR A 42 -7.79 8.66 -3.46
CA THR A 42 -7.57 10.11 -3.46
C THR A 42 -6.17 10.44 -3.98
N ILE A 43 -5.15 9.70 -3.52
CA ILE A 43 -3.77 9.80 -4.04
C ILE A 43 -3.74 9.51 -5.53
N PHE A 44 -4.39 8.44 -5.99
CA PHE A 44 -4.47 8.12 -7.41
C PHE A 44 -5.02 9.27 -8.26
N THR A 45 -6.14 9.83 -7.83
CA THR A 45 -6.80 10.94 -8.54
C THR A 45 -5.92 12.18 -8.56
N PHE A 46 -5.27 12.49 -7.42
CA PHE A 46 -4.30 13.57 -7.33
C PHE A 46 -3.17 13.38 -8.34
N ILE A 47 -2.67 12.16 -8.49
CA ILE A 47 -1.51 11.87 -9.31
C ILE A 47 -1.83 11.88 -10.79
N VAL A 48 -2.97 11.31 -11.20
CA VAL A 48 -3.49 11.47 -12.56
C VAL A 48 -3.55 12.95 -12.94
N SER A 49 -4.03 13.82 -12.03
CA SER A 49 -4.07 15.27 -12.27
C SER A 49 -2.69 15.93 -12.34
N LEU A 50 -1.68 15.39 -11.65
CA LEU A 50 -0.30 15.87 -11.73
C LEU A 50 0.39 15.42 -13.01
N VAL A 51 0.18 14.18 -13.45
CA VAL A 51 0.76 13.63 -14.68
C VAL A 51 0.39 14.51 -15.88
N GLU A 52 -0.88 14.90 -16.00
CA GLU A 52 -1.34 15.80 -17.06
C GLU A 52 -0.58 17.13 -17.05
N LYS A 53 -0.44 17.75 -15.87
CA LYS A 53 0.29 19.01 -15.69
C LYS A 53 1.78 18.89 -16.00
N ILE A 54 2.40 17.79 -15.58
CA ILE A 54 3.82 17.56 -15.84
C ILE A 54 4.05 17.34 -17.33
N LYS A 55 3.17 16.60 -18.01
CA LYS A 55 3.25 16.40 -19.46
C LYS A 55 3.16 17.74 -20.21
N GLU A 56 2.17 18.55 -19.88
CA GLU A 56 1.97 19.86 -20.50
C GLU A 56 3.18 20.79 -20.28
N LYS A 57 3.67 20.92 -19.05
CA LYS A 57 4.83 21.77 -18.71
C LYS A 57 6.15 21.20 -19.23
N GLY A 58 6.31 19.89 -19.20
CA GLY A 58 7.47 19.18 -19.71
C GLY A 58 7.62 19.38 -21.21
N GLU A 59 6.51 19.24 -21.95
CA GLU A 59 6.48 19.48 -23.40
C GLU A 59 6.86 20.92 -23.73
N MET A 60 6.38 21.92 -22.98
CA MET A 60 6.79 23.33 -23.17
C MET A 60 8.28 23.58 -22.85
N LYS A 61 8.79 22.99 -21.76
CA LYS A 61 10.15 23.27 -21.27
C LYS A 61 11.24 22.52 -22.02
N PHE A 62 10.96 21.30 -22.45
CA PHE A 62 11.92 20.41 -23.09
C PHE A 62 11.62 20.22 -24.60
N GLN A 63 10.96 21.18 -25.25
CA GLN A 63 10.66 21.13 -26.71
C GLN A 63 11.88 20.75 -27.56
N ASN A 64 13.09 21.14 -27.13
CA ASN A 64 14.34 20.90 -27.85
C ASN A 64 15.18 19.75 -27.25
N ASP A 65 14.75 19.13 -26.16
CA ASP A 65 15.48 18.06 -25.46
C ASP A 65 14.58 16.85 -25.19
N ASN A 66 14.29 16.13 -26.28
CA ASN A 66 13.46 14.92 -26.27
C ASN A 66 13.95 13.83 -25.29
N ASN A 67 15.25 13.80 -24.98
CA ASN A 67 15.80 12.83 -24.03
C ASN A 67 15.39 13.14 -22.59
N LYS A 68 15.43 14.41 -22.19
CA LYS A 68 14.94 14.82 -20.86
C LYS A 68 13.44 14.65 -20.73
N LEU A 69 12.68 14.94 -21.78
CA LEU A 69 11.23 14.72 -21.81
C LEU A 69 10.90 13.23 -21.60
N LYS A 70 11.53 12.33 -22.36
CA LYS A 70 11.32 10.88 -22.21
C LYS A 70 11.72 10.37 -20.83
N LYS A 71 12.82 10.88 -20.26
CA LYS A 71 13.26 10.48 -18.92
C LYS A 71 12.26 10.92 -17.85
N LEU A 72 11.74 12.14 -17.94
CA LEU A 72 10.70 12.65 -17.05
C LEU A 72 9.42 11.81 -17.15
N GLN A 73 9.01 11.48 -18.38
CA GLN A 73 7.82 10.68 -18.61
C GLN A 73 7.96 9.25 -18.08
N SER A 74 9.13 8.61 -18.28
CA SER A 74 9.44 7.30 -17.71
C SER A 74 9.34 7.30 -16.18
N VAL A 75 9.89 8.31 -15.50
CA VAL A 75 9.80 8.40 -14.03
C VAL A 75 8.34 8.51 -13.58
N ILE A 76 7.52 9.28 -14.30
CA ILE A 76 6.10 9.44 -13.96
C ILE A 76 5.32 8.15 -14.21
N ASP A 77 5.59 7.47 -15.31
CA ASP A 77 4.95 6.20 -15.64
C ASP A 77 5.31 5.14 -14.60
N ASP A 78 6.56 5.08 -14.14
CA ASP A 78 7.02 4.18 -13.08
C ASP A 78 6.27 4.46 -11.76
N LEU A 79 6.22 5.72 -11.32
CA LEU A 79 5.51 6.12 -10.10
C LEU A 79 4.00 5.82 -10.20
N TYR A 80 3.40 6.02 -11.38
CA TYR A 80 2.00 5.70 -11.63
C TYR A 80 1.72 4.19 -11.49
N VAL A 81 2.61 3.34 -11.99
CA VAL A 81 2.50 1.89 -11.86
C VAL A 81 2.59 1.45 -10.39
N GLU A 82 3.56 1.98 -9.63
CA GLU A 82 3.73 1.67 -8.20
C GLU A 82 2.46 1.95 -7.40
N ILE A 83 1.87 3.13 -7.57
CA ILE A 83 0.63 3.50 -6.87
C ILE A 83 -0.55 2.62 -7.25
N LYS A 84 -0.68 2.32 -8.54
CA LYS A 84 -1.75 1.45 -9.02
C LYS A 84 -1.63 0.06 -8.38
N ASP A 85 -0.42 -0.46 -8.26
CA ASP A 85 -0.16 -1.75 -7.65
C ASP A 85 -0.47 -1.73 -6.15
N ASP A 86 -0.13 -0.67 -5.42
CA ASP A 86 -0.47 -0.50 -4.00
C ASP A 86 -1.98 -0.41 -3.74
N ILE A 87 -2.70 0.31 -4.60
CA ILE A 87 -4.17 0.40 -4.53
C ILE A 87 -4.79 -0.97 -4.79
N TYR A 88 -4.30 -1.67 -5.82
CA TYR A 88 -4.80 -2.99 -6.16
C TYR A 88 -4.51 -3.99 -5.04
N PHE A 89 -3.33 -3.92 -4.43
CA PHE A 89 -2.96 -4.71 -3.26
C PHE A 89 -3.89 -4.44 -2.06
N THR A 90 -4.18 -3.17 -1.77
CA THR A 90 -5.12 -2.77 -0.71
C THR A 90 -6.53 -3.32 -0.99
N PHE A 91 -6.98 -3.24 -2.23
CA PHE A 91 -8.28 -3.78 -2.64
C PHE A 91 -8.35 -5.31 -2.53
N LEU A 92 -7.32 -6.02 -2.99
CA LEU A 92 -7.24 -7.47 -2.83
C LEU A 92 -7.16 -7.89 -1.36
N SER A 93 -6.47 -7.11 -0.53
CA SER A 93 -6.40 -7.33 0.92
C SER A 93 -7.78 -7.28 1.57
N LEU A 94 -8.65 -6.34 1.16
CA LEU A 94 -10.05 -6.30 1.60
C LEU A 94 -10.81 -7.58 1.24
N ILE A 95 -10.64 -8.07 0.00
CA ILE A 95 -11.28 -9.32 -0.45
C ILE A 95 -10.77 -10.50 0.38
N ILE A 96 -9.46 -10.59 0.62
CA ILE A 96 -8.87 -11.66 1.43
C ILE A 96 -9.44 -11.65 2.85
N ILE A 97 -9.56 -10.47 3.48
CA ILE A 97 -10.14 -10.35 4.82
C ILE A 97 -11.63 -10.73 4.82
N ALA A 98 -12.39 -10.30 3.81
CA ALA A 98 -13.80 -10.67 3.69
C ALA A 98 -13.98 -12.18 3.54
N LEU A 99 -13.18 -12.82 2.69
CA LEU A 99 -13.18 -14.28 2.55
C LEU A 99 -12.74 -14.97 3.84
N ALA A 100 -11.68 -14.47 4.50
CA ALA A 100 -11.20 -15.01 5.77
C ALA A 100 -12.30 -14.96 6.84
N TYR A 101 -13.04 -13.86 6.93
CA TYR A 101 -14.18 -13.70 7.84
C TYR A 101 -15.32 -14.68 7.53
N LEU A 102 -15.70 -14.82 6.26
CA LEU A 102 -16.73 -15.78 5.84
C LEU A 102 -16.32 -17.23 6.14
N LEU A 103 -15.05 -17.57 5.92
CA LEU A 103 -14.52 -18.91 6.21
C LEU A 103 -14.42 -19.18 7.71
N GLU A 104 -14.02 -18.19 8.52
CA GLU A 104 -14.00 -18.33 9.97
C GLU A 104 -15.39 -18.62 10.54
N THR A 105 -16.43 -17.97 10.00
CA THR A 105 -17.82 -18.14 10.45
C THR A 105 -18.50 -19.39 9.88
N SER A 106 -18.14 -19.83 8.66
CA SER A 106 -18.82 -20.94 7.96
C SER A 106 -18.22 -22.31 8.24
N ILE A 107 -16.92 -22.39 8.50
CA ILE A 107 -16.27 -23.65 8.81
C ILE A 107 -16.48 -23.92 10.31
N GLY A 108 -16.87 -25.14 10.72
CA GLY A 108 -16.93 -25.52 12.14
C GLY A 108 -15.56 -25.43 12.82
N ASP A 109 -15.44 -25.92 14.06
CA ASP A 109 -14.12 -26.08 14.68
C ASP A 109 -13.29 -27.08 13.88
N LEU A 110 -12.44 -26.56 12.99
CA LEU A 110 -11.38 -27.32 12.36
C LEU A 110 -10.41 -27.70 13.48
N ASP A 111 -10.53 -28.94 13.94
CA ASP A 111 -9.57 -29.56 14.83
C ASP A 111 -8.28 -29.80 14.03
N LEU A 112 -7.50 -28.72 13.85
CA LEU A 112 -6.21 -28.71 13.18
C LEU A 112 -5.15 -29.39 14.08
N LYS A 113 -5.40 -30.63 14.51
CA LYS A 113 -4.53 -31.42 15.41
C LYS A 113 -3.08 -31.55 14.91
N TYR A 114 -2.86 -31.34 13.62
CA TYR A 114 -1.54 -31.40 12.99
C TYR A 114 -0.84 -30.04 12.87
N PHE A 115 -1.53 -28.92 13.15
CA PHE A 115 -0.93 -27.59 13.20
C PHE A 115 -0.82 -27.10 14.64
N VAL A 116 0.28 -26.41 14.96
CA VAL A 116 0.54 -25.81 16.28
C VAL A 116 -0.45 -24.65 16.59
N ILE A 117 -1.22 -24.21 15.60
CA ILE A 117 -2.06 -23.01 15.66
C ILE A 117 -3.53 -23.43 15.60
N ASN A 118 -4.33 -22.94 16.55
CA ASN A 118 -5.78 -23.11 16.57
C ASN A 118 -6.43 -22.27 15.45
N LYS A 119 -7.67 -22.60 15.07
CA LYS A 119 -8.44 -21.90 14.03
C LYS A 119 -8.42 -20.38 14.21
N THR A 120 -8.73 -19.88 15.41
CA THR A 120 -8.74 -18.45 15.74
C THR A 120 -7.35 -17.82 15.56
N GLY A 121 -6.29 -18.50 15.98
CA GLY A 121 -4.92 -18.03 15.82
C GLY A 121 -4.49 -17.92 14.35
N LEU A 122 -4.97 -18.83 13.49
CA LEU A 122 -4.72 -18.77 12.05
C LEU A 122 -5.36 -17.51 11.44
N PHE A 123 -6.66 -17.29 11.69
CA PHE A 123 -7.35 -16.12 11.16
C PHE A 123 -6.80 -14.80 11.72
N ASN A 124 -6.45 -14.75 13.01
CA ASN A 124 -5.77 -13.59 13.59
C ASN A 124 -4.41 -13.33 12.97
N SER A 125 -3.67 -14.38 12.60
CA SER A 125 -2.37 -14.23 11.92
C SER A 125 -2.53 -13.68 10.50
N ILE A 126 -3.55 -14.15 9.76
CA ILE A 126 -3.89 -13.61 8.43
C ILE A 126 -4.23 -12.12 8.54
N ARG A 127 -5.12 -11.78 9.47
CA ARG A 127 -5.53 -10.41 9.78
C ARG A 127 -4.36 -9.49 10.07
N LEU A 128 -3.49 -9.89 10.99
CA LEU A 128 -2.33 -9.11 11.38
C LEU A 128 -1.32 -8.97 10.24
N SER A 129 -1.14 -10.02 9.43
CA SER A 129 -0.27 -9.98 8.25
C SER A 129 -0.80 -8.99 7.22
N VAL A 130 -2.10 -9.03 6.92
CA VAL A 130 -2.75 -8.07 6.02
C VAL A 130 -2.60 -6.64 6.56
N PHE A 131 -2.84 -6.43 7.85
CA PHE A 131 -2.67 -5.12 8.48
C PHE A 131 -1.25 -4.57 8.29
N LEU A 132 -0.22 -5.36 8.59
CA LEU A 132 1.17 -4.94 8.44
C LEU A 132 1.56 -4.67 6.99
N LEU A 133 1.12 -5.50 6.05
CA LEU A 133 1.39 -5.28 4.63
C LEU A 133 0.69 -4.02 4.11
N ASN A 134 -0.51 -3.71 4.60
CA ASN A 134 -1.21 -2.49 4.23
C ASN A 134 -0.59 -1.23 4.86
N LEU A 135 0.02 -1.32 6.06
CA LEU A 135 0.87 -0.25 6.58
C LEU A 135 2.08 0.02 5.69
N TYR A 136 2.67 -1.03 5.10
CA TYR A 136 3.75 -0.87 4.15
C TYR A 136 3.27 -0.20 2.86
N ALA A 137 2.14 -0.64 2.30
CA ALA A 137 1.54 0.01 1.12
C ALA A 137 1.21 1.49 1.37
N ILE A 138 0.72 1.84 2.57
CA ILE A 138 0.52 3.26 2.96
C ILE A 138 1.83 4.04 2.88
N TYR A 139 2.88 3.48 3.47
CA TYR A 139 4.17 4.13 3.51
C TYR A 139 4.68 4.42 2.09
N ASP A 140 4.54 3.45 1.19
CA ASP A 140 4.97 3.58 -0.20
C ASP A 140 4.15 4.64 -0.94
N LEU A 141 2.81 4.58 -0.86
CA LEU A 141 1.91 5.59 -1.42
C LEU A 141 2.24 7.02 -0.97
N ILE A 142 2.59 7.22 0.30
CA ILE A 142 2.99 8.52 0.84
C ILE A 142 4.31 8.99 0.22
N ILE A 143 5.31 8.11 0.13
CA ILE A 143 6.62 8.43 -0.42
C ILE A 143 6.50 8.80 -1.91
N VAL A 144 5.80 8.00 -2.70
CA VAL A 144 5.56 8.26 -4.13
C VAL A 144 4.80 9.58 -4.32
N SER A 145 3.80 9.87 -3.47
CA SER A 145 3.07 11.14 -3.51
C SER A 145 3.98 12.36 -3.28
N PHE A 146 4.93 12.26 -2.34
CA PHE A 146 5.90 13.34 -2.11
C PHE A 146 6.87 13.51 -3.29
N GLN A 147 7.38 12.42 -3.85
CA GLN A 147 8.28 12.47 -5.01
C GLN A 147 7.61 13.13 -6.23
N LEU A 148 6.33 12.84 -6.47
CA LEU A 148 5.56 13.51 -7.52
C LEU A 148 5.34 15.00 -7.23
N SER A 149 5.02 15.34 -5.98
CA SER A 149 4.88 16.74 -5.56
C SER A 149 6.16 17.54 -5.79
N ASP A 150 7.31 16.98 -5.40
CA ASP A 150 8.63 17.60 -5.58
C ASP A 150 8.98 17.77 -7.06
N THR A 151 8.68 16.77 -7.90
CA THR A 151 8.89 16.83 -9.35
C THR A 151 8.10 17.99 -9.97
N VAL A 152 6.84 18.15 -9.59
CA VAL A 152 6.00 19.28 -10.03
C VAL A 152 6.52 20.62 -9.50
N GLY A 153 6.95 20.66 -8.24
CA GLY A 153 7.52 21.85 -7.61
C GLY A 153 8.78 22.35 -8.31
N ILE A 154 9.68 21.44 -8.71
CA ILE A 154 10.90 21.76 -9.47
C ILE A 154 10.55 22.32 -10.85
N LEU A 155 9.54 21.76 -11.52
CA LEU A 155 9.08 22.27 -12.81
C LEU A 155 8.51 23.69 -12.68
N LYS A 156 7.77 23.98 -11.61
CA LYS A 156 7.19 25.31 -11.35
C LYS A 156 8.25 26.37 -11.03
N LYS A 157 9.24 26.08 -10.15
CA LYS A 157 10.30 27.04 -9.77
C LYS A 157 11.26 27.43 -10.90
N ALA A 158 11.20 26.72 -12.03
CA ALA A 158 12.03 27.00 -13.19
C ALA A 158 11.30 27.79 -14.29
N GLU A 159 10.03 28.15 -14.06
CA GLU A 159 9.27 29.12 -14.87
C GLU A 159 9.46 30.56 -14.37
N ASP A 160 9.89 30.73 -13.11
CA ASP A 160 10.25 32.01 -12.46
C ASP A 160 11.75 32.33 -12.66
#